data_AF-A0A9D6KLA4-F1
#
_entry.id   AF-A0A9D6KLA4-F1
#
_cell.length_a   1.000
_cell.length_b   1.000
_cell.length_c   1.000
_cell.angle_alpha   90.00
_cell.angle_beta   90.00
_cell.angle_gamma   90.00
#
_symmetry.space_group_name_H-M   'P 1'
#
loop_
_entity.id
_entity.type
_entity.pdbx_description
1 polymer ?
#
loop_
_entity_poly.entity_id
_entity_poly.type
_entity_poly.pdbx_seq_one_letter_code
_entity_poly.pdbx_strand_id
1 'polypeptide(L)'
;MLLREALAIDDHDIVAVIGAGGKTSAVRRLAVEFHQLRRRVLVLSTTKIEAQRGAIDTQLCDSLATACAAARSRRAGDLPLLIVTEQLPTRLRGVPVDWVAPLAAWADVTLVQADGAGRRSFKAPAAHEPVIPAQATLVAAVAGIDAIGKPIDERHMHRPERVAEFAGVALGTPLTIDAAARVLLHPRGGFRDVSPATRRAIVLNRVDGQPELDIASSLTAAIRTHAAILVIATALQSPDPVRAVWGG
;
A
#
# COMPACT_ATOMS: atom_id res chain seq x y z
N MET A 1 8.20 11.86 12.65
CA MET A 1 8.05 10.42 12.97
C MET A 1 8.21 9.62 11.69
N LEU A 2 8.90 8.47 11.69
CA LEU A 2 9.07 7.66 10.48
C LEU A 2 7.83 6.82 10.17
N LEU A 3 7.64 6.44 8.90
CA LEU A 3 6.48 5.66 8.48
C LEU A 3 6.50 4.24 9.07
N ARG A 4 7.68 3.59 9.11
CA ARG A 4 7.86 2.27 9.72
C ARG A 4 7.47 2.25 11.20
N GLU A 5 7.72 3.34 11.92
CA GLU A 5 7.41 3.50 13.34
C GLU A 5 5.90 3.68 13.53
N ALA A 6 5.29 4.56 12.73
CA ALA A 6 3.84 4.79 12.80
C ALA A 6 3.05 3.52 12.45
N LEU A 7 3.53 2.69 11.52
CA LEU A 7 2.92 1.41 11.17
C LEU A 7 3.32 0.25 12.11
N ALA A 8 4.18 0.50 13.10
CA ALA A 8 4.74 -0.50 14.00
C ALA A 8 5.30 -1.73 13.26
N ILE A 9 6.07 -1.51 12.18
CA ILE A 9 6.64 -2.59 11.38
C ILE A 9 7.95 -3.05 12.02
N ASP A 10 8.03 -4.35 12.29
CA ASP A 10 9.17 -5.02 12.91
C ASP A 10 9.88 -5.97 11.93
N ASP A 11 11.00 -6.55 12.37
CA ASP A 11 11.70 -7.58 11.63
C ASP A 11 10.78 -8.79 11.36
N HIS A 12 10.94 -9.39 10.20
CA HIS A 12 10.19 -10.48 9.59
C HIS A 12 8.74 -10.15 9.20
N ASP A 13 8.32 -8.88 9.27
CA ASP A 13 7.02 -8.49 8.75
C ASP A 13 6.93 -8.64 7.22
N ILE A 14 5.77 -9.14 6.79
CA ILE A 14 5.33 -9.16 5.40
C ILE A 14 4.20 -8.14 5.27
N VAL A 15 4.52 -6.99 4.69
CA VAL A 15 3.61 -5.84 4.62
C VAL A 15 2.98 -5.78 3.23
N ALA A 16 1.68 -6.06 3.15
CA ALA A 16 0.92 -5.90 1.92
C ALA A 16 0.39 -4.46 1.81
N VAL A 17 0.85 -3.72 0.81
CA VAL A 17 0.40 -2.36 0.49
C VAL A 17 -0.63 -2.41 -0.63
N ILE A 18 -1.84 -1.95 -0.32
CA ILE A 18 -3.02 -1.95 -1.22
C ILE A 18 -3.60 -0.54 -1.36
N GLY A 19 -4.63 -0.36 -2.19
CA GLY A 19 -5.33 0.93 -2.32
C GLY A 19 -4.76 1.85 -3.41
N ALA A 20 -4.85 3.15 -3.24
CA ALA A 20 -4.48 4.16 -4.24
C ALA A 20 -3.90 5.43 -3.58
N GLY A 21 -3.39 6.37 -4.37
CA GLY A 21 -2.97 7.67 -3.82
C GLY A 21 -1.61 7.72 -3.14
N GLY A 22 -0.79 6.68 -3.23
CA GLY A 22 0.59 6.74 -2.71
C GLY A 22 1.34 5.43 -2.52
N LYS A 23 0.80 4.27 -2.95
CA LYS A 23 1.42 2.96 -2.68
C LYS A 23 2.89 2.86 -3.04
N THR A 24 3.28 3.26 -4.25
CA THR A 24 4.68 3.23 -4.69
C THR A 24 5.55 4.12 -3.80
N SER A 25 5.04 5.30 -3.43
CA SER A 25 5.74 6.20 -2.51
C SER A 25 5.87 5.59 -1.11
N ALA A 26 4.82 4.94 -0.60
CA ALA A 26 4.83 4.29 0.71
C ALA A 26 5.84 3.14 0.74
N VAL A 27 5.82 2.26 -0.28
CA VAL A 27 6.78 1.16 -0.41
C VAL A 27 8.21 1.68 -0.53
N ARG A 28 8.45 2.68 -1.39
CA ARG A 28 9.78 3.29 -1.53
C ARG A 28 10.25 3.91 -0.23
N ARG A 29 9.36 4.60 0.50
CA ARG A 29 9.65 5.22 1.78
C ARG A 29 10.06 4.18 2.82
N LEU A 30 9.24 3.15 3.02
CA LEU A 30 9.53 2.04 3.92
C LEU A 30 10.85 1.35 3.55
N ALA A 31 11.08 1.10 2.26
CA ALA A 31 12.31 0.47 1.81
C ALA A 31 13.56 1.28 2.17
N VAL A 32 13.51 2.61 2.01
CA VAL A 32 14.61 3.50 2.40
C VAL A 32 14.77 3.55 3.93
N GLU A 33 13.69 3.66 4.69
CA GLU A 33 13.75 3.71 6.16
C GLU A 33 14.36 2.44 6.76
N PHE A 34 14.03 1.26 6.23
CA PHE A 34 14.61 -0.01 6.67
C PHE A 34 16.04 -0.22 6.15
N HIS A 35 16.36 0.23 4.94
CA HIS A 35 17.73 0.23 4.44
C HIS A 35 18.67 1.07 5.31
N GLN A 36 18.20 2.22 5.82
CA GLN A 36 18.96 3.05 6.77
C GLN A 36 19.24 2.33 8.10
N LEU A 37 18.39 1.37 8.50
CA LEU A 37 18.63 0.47 9.62
C LEU A 37 19.53 -0.73 9.27
N ARG A 38 20.11 -0.74 8.05
CA ARG A 38 20.92 -1.84 7.49
C ARG A 38 20.16 -3.16 7.41
N ARG A 39 18.84 -3.14 7.29
CA ARG A 39 18.03 -4.35 7.09
C ARG A 39 18.08 -4.84 5.65
N ARG A 40 17.95 -6.15 5.45
CA ARG A 40 17.70 -6.76 4.15
C ARG A 40 16.25 -6.54 3.77
N VAL A 41 16.02 -5.65 2.82
CA VAL A 41 14.67 -5.30 2.39
C VAL A 41 14.36 -5.95 1.05
N LEU A 42 13.27 -6.70 1.01
CA LEU A 42 12.72 -7.23 -0.24
C LEU A 42 11.45 -6.46 -0.60
N VAL A 43 11.40 -5.99 -1.84
CA VAL A 43 10.22 -5.39 -2.45
C VAL A 43 9.67 -6.35 -3.49
N LEU A 44 8.39 -6.66 -3.40
CA LEU A 44 7.67 -7.52 -4.33
C LEU A 44 6.42 -6.81 -4.83
N SER A 45 5.86 -7.32 -5.90
CA SER A 45 4.48 -7.03 -6.28
C SER A 45 3.82 -8.30 -6.78
N THR A 46 2.52 -8.44 -6.56
CA THR A 46 1.68 -9.49 -7.16
C THR A 46 0.90 -8.98 -8.38
N THR A 47 1.20 -7.75 -8.82
CA THR A 47 0.55 -7.09 -9.96
C THR A 47 1.56 -6.39 -10.86
N LYS A 48 1.08 -5.71 -11.90
CA LYS A 48 1.92 -4.89 -12.76
C LYS A 48 2.18 -3.54 -12.09
N ILE A 49 3.44 -3.18 -11.89
CA ILE A 49 3.86 -1.92 -11.28
C ILE A 49 4.64 -1.06 -12.28
N GLU A 50 4.74 0.24 -12.01
CA GLU A 50 5.66 1.09 -12.77
C GLU A 50 7.11 0.77 -12.41
N ALA A 51 8.03 0.95 -13.35
CA ALA A 51 9.45 0.79 -13.10
C ALA A 51 9.92 1.80 -12.04
N GLN A 52 10.57 1.30 -11.00
CA GLN A 52 11.16 2.14 -9.96
C GLN A 52 12.61 2.44 -10.34
N ARG A 53 13.03 3.70 -10.22
CA ARG A 53 14.41 4.13 -10.49
C ARG A 53 15.07 4.64 -9.21
N GLY A 54 16.37 4.41 -9.07
CA GLY A 54 17.18 4.94 -7.98
C GLY A 54 17.35 3.97 -6.82
N ALA A 55 16.81 4.30 -5.65
CA ALA A 55 17.13 3.69 -4.35
C ALA A 55 16.68 2.22 -4.13
N ILE A 56 16.24 1.53 -5.18
CA ILE A 56 15.81 0.13 -5.13
C ILE A 56 16.41 -0.57 -6.35
N ASP A 57 17.20 -1.60 -6.11
CA ASP A 57 17.75 -2.44 -7.17
C ASP A 57 16.67 -3.34 -7.73
N THR A 58 16.54 -3.40 -9.05
CA THR A 58 15.54 -4.27 -9.70
C THR A 58 16.25 -5.47 -10.32
N GLN A 59 15.75 -6.68 -10.04
CA GLN A 59 16.26 -7.92 -10.62
C GLN A 59 15.16 -8.71 -11.32
N LEU A 60 15.42 -9.07 -12.57
CA LEU A 60 14.56 -9.92 -13.38
C LEU A 60 14.84 -11.39 -13.04
N CYS A 61 13.83 -12.11 -12.58
CA CYS A 61 13.92 -13.53 -12.24
C CYS A 61 12.78 -14.30 -12.91
N ASP A 62 13.13 -15.23 -13.78
CA ASP A 62 12.19 -16.07 -14.53
C ASP A 62 11.63 -17.25 -13.73
N SER A 63 12.21 -17.56 -12.57
CA SER A 63 11.84 -18.69 -11.73
C SER A 63 12.01 -18.38 -10.25
N LEU A 64 11.33 -19.15 -9.40
CA LEU A 64 11.47 -19.02 -7.95
C LEU A 64 12.91 -19.30 -7.50
N ALA A 65 13.61 -20.22 -8.16
CA ALA A 65 14.99 -20.56 -7.84
C ALA A 65 15.93 -19.38 -8.08
N THR A 66 15.82 -18.69 -9.23
CA THR A 66 16.63 -17.50 -9.54
C THR A 66 16.27 -16.33 -8.61
N ALA A 67 15.00 -16.17 -8.27
CA ALA A 67 14.53 -15.19 -7.30
C ALA A 67 15.07 -15.46 -5.87
N CYS A 68 15.05 -16.69 -5.39
CA CYS A 68 15.60 -17.07 -4.09
C CYS A 68 17.12 -16.87 -4.05
N ALA A 69 17.84 -17.22 -5.12
CA ALA A 69 19.28 -16.98 -5.22
C ALA A 69 19.61 -15.49 -5.15
N ALA A 70 18.83 -14.66 -5.85
CA ALA A 70 18.93 -13.20 -5.81
C ALA A 70 18.66 -12.62 -4.41
N ALA A 71 17.58 -13.06 -3.74
CA ALA A 71 17.26 -12.61 -2.40
C ALA A 71 18.31 -13.05 -1.37
N ARG A 72 18.81 -14.29 -1.48
CA ARG A 72 19.82 -14.85 -0.58
C ARG A 72 21.18 -14.18 -0.70
N SER A 73 21.54 -13.68 -1.89
CA SER A 73 22.83 -13.01 -2.09
C SER A 73 22.90 -11.61 -1.46
N ARG A 74 21.74 -11.03 -1.11
CA ARG A 74 21.65 -9.70 -0.48
C ARG A 74 22.13 -9.73 0.96
N ARG A 75 22.97 -8.76 1.30
CA ARG A 75 23.52 -8.53 2.64
C ARG A 75 22.82 -7.37 3.32
N ALA A 76 22.92 -7.35 4.64
CA ALA A 76 22.48 -6.24 5.48
C ALA A 76 23.16 -4.93 5.05
N GLY A 77 22.37 -3.92 4.68
CA GLY A 77 22.86 -2.64 4.17
C GLY A 77 23.08 -2.56 2.66
N ASP A 78 22.84 -3.63 1.90
CA ASP A 78 22.67 -3.52 0.45
C ASP A 78 21.41 -2.72 0.13
N LEU A 79 21.34 -2.15 -1.08
CA LEU A 79 20.11 -1.52 -1.57
C LEU A 79 18.93 -2.52 -1.50
N PRO A 80 17.72 -2.05 -1.15
CA PRO A 80 16.51 -2.86 -1.24
C PRO A 80 16.38 -3.53 -2.61
N LEU A 81 15.96 -4.79 -2.62
CA LEU A 81 15.82 -5.58 -3.85
C LEU A 81 14.37 -5.68 -4.27
N LEU A 82 14.04 -5.21 -5.47
CA LEU A 82 12.80 -5.49 -6.17
C LEU A 82 12.97 -6.70 -7.09
N ILE A 83 12.19 -7.76 -6.86
CA ILE A 83 12.14 -8.92 -7.76
C ILE A 83 10.90 -8.84 -8.64
N VAL A 84 11.12 -9.02 -9.95
CA VAL A 84 10.08 -9.01 -10.99
C VAL A 84 10.32 -10.15 -11.97
N THR A 85 9.27 -10.62 -12.66
CA THR A 85 9.39 -11.74 -13.60
C THR A 85 9.51 -11.30 -15.05
N GLU A 86 9.10 -10.07 -15.36
CA GLU A 86 9.10 -9.56 -16.73
C GLU A 86 9.26 -8.03 -16.75
N GLN A 87 10.08 -7.54 -17.67
CA GLN A 87 10.14 -6.12 -18.04
C GLN A 87 9.21 -5.87 -19.23
N LEU A 88 8.14 -5.11 -19.03
CA LEU A 88 7.25 -4.63 -20.09
C LEU A 88 7.68 -3.21 -20.52
N PRO A 89 7.22 -2.69 -21.68
CA PRO A 89 7.67 -1.39 -22.20
C PRO A 89 7.53 -0.22 -21.22
N THR A 90 6.47 -0.20 -20.41
CA THR A 90 6.17 0.90 -19.46
C THR A 90 5.93 0.40 -18.02
N ARG A 91 6.08 -0.89 -17.77
CA ARG A 91 5.68 -1.56 -16.53
C ARG A 91 6.62 -2.72 -16.22
N LEU A 92 6.60 -3.19 -14.98
CA LEU A 92 7.21 -4.44 -14.56
C LEU A 92 6.10 -5.40 -14.14
N ARG A 93 6.25 -6.68 -14.47
CA ARG A 93 5.37 -7.73 -13.96
C ARG A 93 5.92 -8.24 -12.63
N GLY A 94 5.08 -8.14 -11.60
CA GLY A 94 5.37 -8.72 -10.29
C GLY A 94 5.47 -10.25 -10.31
N VAL A 95 5.82 -10.82 -9.15
CA VAL A 95 5.94 -12.26 -8.94
C VAL A 95 4.58 -12.91 -8.66
N PRO A 96 4.43 -14.21 -8.94
CA PRO A 96 3.34 -15.01 -8.41
C PRO A 96 3.21 -14.88 -6.88
N VAL A 97 1.98 -14.86 -6.35
CA VAL A 97 1.74 -14.63 -4.91
C VAL A 97 2.33 -15.71 -4.02
N ASP A 98 2.40 -16.95 -4.51
CA ASP A 98 3.00 -18.10 -3.83
C ASP A 98 4.53 -18.00 -3.71
N TRP A 99 5.19 -17.10 -4.45
CA TRP A 99 6.62 -16.82 -4.27
C TRP A 99 6.91 -15.96 -3.05
N VAL A 100 5.92 -15.22 -2.53
CA VAL A 100 6.15 -14.24 -1.46
C VAL A 100 6.74 -14.89 -0.21
N ALA A 101 6.16 -15.99 0.27
CA ALA A 101 6.63 -16.62 1.51
C ALA A 101 8.03 -17.24 1.40
N PRO A 102 8.38 -18.02 0.36
CA PRO A 102 9.75 -18.51 0.18
C PRO A 102 10.79 -17.40 0.03
N LEU A 103 10.42 -16.27 -0.58
CA LEU A 103 11.34 -15.14 -0.73
C LEU A 103 11.48 -14.33 0.56
N ALA A 104 10.40 -14.16 1.32
CA ALA A 104 10.40 -13.44 2.59
C ALA A 104 11.36 -14.07 3.62
N ALA A 105 11.62 -15.39 3.54
CA ALA A 105 12.58 -16.09 4.38
C ALA A 105 14.03 -15.57 4.24
N TRP A 106 14.35 -14.83 3.17
CA TRP A 106 15.69 -14.27 2.92
C TRP A 106 15.82 -12.79 3.29
N ALA A 107 14.75 -12.17 3.78
CA ALA A 107 14.69 -10.75 4.08
C ALA A 107 14.37 -10.51 5.56
N ASP A 108 14.80 -9.36 6.06
CA ASP A 108 14.38 -8.89 7.38
C ASP A 108 13.03 -8.16 7.28
N VAL A 109 12.68 -7.57 6.14
CA VAL A 109 11.33 -7.02 5.90
C VAL A 109 10.94 -7.25 4.44
N THR A 110 9.70 -7.68 4.22
CA THR A 110 9.14 -7.86 2.87
C THR A 110 7.98 -6.90 2.62
N LEU A 111 8.11 -6.07 1.59
CA LEU A 111 7.09 -5.09 1.19
C LEU A 111 6.42 -5.55 -0.12
N VAL A 112 5.12 -5.76 -0.12
CA VAL A 112 4.38 -6.33 -1.27
C VAL A 112 3.34 -5.34 -1.78
N GLN A 113 3.46 -4.89 -3.03
CA GLN A 113 2.36 -4.17 -3.69
C GLN A 113 1.34 -5.16 -4.24
N ALA A 114 0.15 -5.18 -3.64
CA ALA A 114 -0.84 -6.25 -3.86
C ALA A 114 -2.04 -5.87 -4.76
N ASP A 115 -2.07 -4.67 -5.33
CA ASP A 115 -3.08 -4.27 -6.31
C ASP A 115 -2.67 -3.11 -7.24
N GLY A 116 -3.37 -2.97 -8.37
CA GLY A 116 -3.23 -1.85 -9.30
C GLY A 116 -4.08 -0.63 -8.90
N ALA A 117 -3.60 0.59 -9.19
CA ALA A 117 -4.35 1.83 -8.92
C ALA A 117 -4.40 2.85 -10.06
N GLY A 118 -3.71 2.61 -11.18
CA GLY A 118 -3.75 3.50 -12.35
C GLY A 118 -3.38 4.97 -12.07
N ARG A 119 -2.49 5.23 -11.09
CA ARG A 119 -2.06 6.59 -10.66
C ARG A 119 -3.16 7.48 -10.07
N ARG A 120 -4.31 6.92 -9.67
CA ARG A 120 -5.41 7.66 -9.04
C ARG A 120 -5.21 7.82 -7.53
N SER A 121 -5.96 8.75 -6.95
CA SER A 121 -5.91 9.05 -5.51
C SER A 121 -6.70 8.05 -4.68
N PHE A 122 -7.81 7.55 -5.21
CA PHE A 122 -8.72 6.67 -4.49
C PHE A 122 -9.21 5.54 -5.40
N LYS A 123 -9.59 4.40 -4.82
CA LYS A 123 -10.11 3.27 -5.60
C LYS A 123 -11.02 2.35 -4.77
N ALA A 124 -11.82 1.57 -5.48
CA ALA A 124 -12.38 0.32 -5.00
C ALA A 124 -11.72 -0.86 -5.73
N PRO A 125 -11.37 -1.96 -5.02
CA PRO A 125 -10.75 -3.12 -5.65
C PRO A 125 -11.73 -3.88 -6.55
N ALA A 126 -11.25 -4.48 -7.65
CA ALA A 126 -12.01 -5.43 -8.47
C ALA A 126 -12.25 -6.76 -7.72
N ALA A 127 -13.11 -7.63 -8.24
CA ALA A 127 -13.43 -8.90 -7.59
C ALA A 127 -12.21 -9.82 -7.34
N HIS A 128 -11.19 -9.75 -8.21
CA HIS A 128 -9.94 -10.50 -8.08
C HIS A 128 -8.84 -9.74 -7.29
N GLU A 129 -9.10 -8.50 -6.88
CA GLU A 129 -8.15 -7.67 -6.11
C GLU A 129 -8.66 -7.40 -4.69
N PRO A 130 -7.75 -7.09 -3.74
CA PRO A 130 -6.29 -7.25 -3.85
C PRO A 130 -5.85 -8.72 -3.83
N VAL A 131 -4.65 -8.99 -4.33
CA VAL A 131 -3.99 -10.31 -4.26
C VAL A 131 -2.98 -10.26 -3.11
N ILE A 132 -3.50 -10.37 -1.88
CA ILE A 132 -2.73 -10.30 -0.63
C ILE A 132 -2.14 -11.69 -0.34
N PRO A 133 -0.83 -11.80 -0.04
CA PRO A 133 -0.24 -13.07 0.38
C PRO A 133 -0.80 -13.50 1.74
N ALA A 134 -1.09 -14.79 1.91
CA ALA A 134 -1.69 -15.32 3.14
C ALA A 134 -0.81 -15.10 4.39
N GLN A 135 0.50 -14.93 4.20
CA GLN A 135 1.49 -14.70 5.25
C GLN A 135 1.64 -13.22 5.61
N ALA A 136 0.84 -12.32 5.02
CA ALA A 136 0.89 -10.90 5.37
C ALA A 136 0.58 -10.69 6.86
N THR A 137 1.53 -10.06 7.56
CA THR A 137 1.42 -9.72 8.98
C THR A 137 0.78 -8.35 9.18
N LEU A 138 0.87 -7.49 8.16
CA LEU A 138 0.24 -6.17 8.09
C LEU A 138 -0.33 -5.93 6.68
N VAL A 139 -1.57 -5.44 6.62
CA VAL A 139 -2.17 -4.89 5.40
C VAL A 139 -2.33 -3.39 5.57
N ALA A 140 -1.65 -2.60 4.74
CA ALA A 140 -1.70 -1.15 4.72
C ALA A 140 -2.45 -0.65 3.48
N ALA A 141 -3.67 -0.16 3.67
CA ALA A 141 -4.49 0.43 2.62
C ALA A 141 -4.18 1.92 2.46
N VAL A 142 -3.62 2.30 1.32
CA VAL A 142 -3.32 3.70 1.02
C VAL A 142 -4.53 4.37 0.35
N ALA A 143 -4.82 5.60 0.74
CA ALA A 143 -5.82 6.45 0.10
C ALA A 143 -5.32 7.90 0.07
N GLY A 144 -5.43 8.58 -1.06
CA GLY A 144 -5.13 10.01 -1.19
C GLY A 144 -6.30 10.86 -0.71
N ILE A 145 -6.07 11.76 0.25
CA ILE A 145 -7.11 12.61 0.84
C ILE A 145 -7.65 13.65 -0.16
N ASP A 146 -6.87 13.98 -1.18
CA ASP A 146 -7.22 14.89 -2.26
C ASP A 146 -8.33 14.37 -3.20
N ALA A 147 -8.78 13.12 -3.01
CA ALA A 147 -9.97 12.59 -3.66
C ALA A 147 -11.28 13.05 -3.00
N ILE A 148 -11.24 13.47 -1.73
CA ILE A 148 -12.43 13.94 -1.02
C ILE A 148 -12.93 15.24 -1.68
N GLY A 149 -14.24 15.31 -1.89
CA GLY A 149 -14.89 16.40 -2.61
C GLY A 149 -14.72 16.38 -4.13
N LYS A 150 -13.94 15.43 -4.69
CA LYS A 150 -13.85 15.24 -6.14
C LYS A 150 -15.00 14.36 -6.66
N PRO A 151 -15.47 14.59 -7.90
CA PRO A 151 -16.49 13.73 -8.49
C PRO A 151 -15.99 12.28 -8.60
N ILE A 152 -16.87 11.33 -8.34
CA ILE A 152 -16.62 9.89 -8.56
C ILE A 152 -16.62 9.63 -10.07
N ASP A 153 -15.45 9.76 -10.67
CA ASP A 153 -15.21 9.60 -12.10
C ASP A 153 -13.84 8.96 -12.37
N GLU A 154 -13.59 8.64 -13.64
CA GLU A 154 -12.33 8.02 -14.05
C GLU A 154 -11.13 8.96 -13.88
N ARG A 155 -11.33 10.28 -13.81
CA ARG A 155 -10.26 11.27 -13.66
C ARG A 155 -9.68 11.28 -12.25
N HIS A 156 -10.49 11.06 -11.24
CA HIS A 156 -10.05 11.16 -9.85
C HIS A 156 -9.85 9.78 -9.20
N MET A 157 -10.58 8.77 -9.66
CA MET A 157 -10.67 7.48 -8.99
C MET A 157 -10.41 6.33 -9.96
N HIS A 158 -9.87 5.24 -9.43
CA HIS A 158 -9.71 4.01 -10.20
C HIS A 158 -10.93 3.13 -9.98
N ARG A 159 -11.61 2.75 -11.08
CA ARG A 159 -12.89 2.01 -11.09
C ARG A 159 -14.01 2.77 -10.37
N PRO A 160 -14.35 3.99 -10.86
CA PRO A 160 -15.34 4.84 -10.20
C PRO A 160 -16.71 4.17 -10.04
N GLU A 161 -17.10 3.26 -10.93
CA GLU A 161 -18.36 2.50 -10.85
C GLU A 161 -18.42 1.69 -9.55
N ARG A 162 -17.29 1.08 -9.17
CA ARG A 162 -17.19 0.29 -7.94
C ARG A 162 -17.07 1.18 -6.70
N VAL A 163 -16.44 2.34 -6.84
CA VAL A 163 -16.42 3.33 -5.76
C VAL A 163 -17.84 3.81 -5.46
N ALA A 164 -18.61 4.17 -6.49
CA ALA A 164 -20.02 4.54 -6.40
C ALA A 164 -20.88 3.41 -5.81
N GLU A 165 -20.69 2.17 -6.29
CA GLU A 165 -21.35 0.97 -5.75
C GLU A 165 -21.09 0.81 -4.23
N PHE A 166 -19.82 0.85 -3.81
CA PHE A 166 -19.44 0.63 -2.41
C PHE A 166 -19.82 1.79 -1.50
N ALA A 167 -19.82 3.03 -2.04
CA ALA A 167 -20.26 4.21 -1.32
C ALA A 167 -21.80 4.29 -1.21
N GLY A 168 -22.53 3.61 -2.09
CA GLY A 168 -23.99 3.68 -2.19
C GLY A 168 -24.48 5.01 -2.76
N VAL A 169 -23.76 5.56 -3.75
CA VAL A 169 -24.07 6.85 -4.39
C VAL A 169 -23.97 6.76 -5.92
N ALA A 170 -24.46 7.77 -6.64
CA ALA A 170 -24.35 7.81 -8.09
C ALA A 170 -22.95 8.25 -8.57
N LEU A 171 -22.57 7.79 -9.76
CA LEU A 171 -21.38 8.30 -10.47
C LEU A 171 -21.46 9.83 -10.65
N GLY A 172 -20.30 10.48 -10.66
CA GLY A 172 -20.18 11.94 -10.79
C GLY A 172 -20.51 12.72 -9.52
N THR A 173 -21.12 12.10 -8.50
CA THR A 173 -21.31 12.77 -7.20
C THR A 173 -19.96 13.02 -6.51
N PRO A 174 -19.81 14.12 -5.75
CA PRO A 174 -18.61 14.33 -4.95
C PRO A 174 -18.41 13.22 -3.92
N LEU A 175 -17.18 12.69 -3.81
CA LEU A 175 -16.83 11.73 -2.76
C LEU A 175 -16.81 12.43 -1.40
N THR A 176 -17.88 12.26 -0.64
CA THR A 176 -17.96 12.76 0.74
C THR A 176 -17.12 11.91 1.68
N ILE A 177 -16.89 12.44 2.89
CA ILE A 177 -16.17 11.73 3.95
C ILE A 177 -16.85 10.41 4.30
N ASP A 178 -18.17 10.41 4.49
CA ASP A 178 -18.94 9.20 4.79
C ASP A 178 -18.89 8.18 3.65
N ALA A 179 -18.99 8.65 2.40
CA ALA A 179 -18.87 7.79 1.22
C ALA A 179 -17.48 7.13 1.16
N ALA A 180 -16.41 7.90 1.39
CA ALA A 180 -15.05 7.37 1.43
C ALA A 180 -14.86 6.35 2.57
N ALA A 181 -15.38 6.62 3.76
CA ALA A 181 -15.34 5.70 4.89
C ALA A 181 -16.05 4.37 4.56
N ARG A 182 -17.25 4.44 3.96
CA ARG A 182 -17.98 3.24 3.51
C ARG A 182 -17.16 2.41 2.52
N VAL A 183 -16.48 3.05 1.56
CA VAL A 183 -15.66 2.33 0.57
C VAL A 183 -14.44 1.68 1.22
N LEU A 184 -13.73 2.38 2.11
CA LEU A 184 -12.55 1.86 2.79
C LEU A 184 -12.88 0.69 3.72
N LEU A 185 -14.05 0.71 4.34
CA LEU A 185 -14.53 -0.31 5.28
C LEU A 185 -15.46 -1.34 4.67
N HIS A 186 -15.73 -1.23 3.36
CA HIS A 186 -16.68 -2.10 2.69
C HIS A 186 -16.24 -3.58 2.86
N PRO A 187 -17.14 -4.53 3.18
CA PRO A 187 -16.77 -5.94 3.38
C PRO A 187 -16.13 -6.59 2.14
N ARG A 188 -16.52 -6.13 0.94
CA ARG A 188 -15.91 -6.51 -0.35
C ARG A 188 -14.76 -5.58 -0.79
N GLY A 189 -14.26 -4.75 0.14
CA GLY A 189 -13.26 -3.70 -0.04
C GLY A 189 -11.83 -4.19 0.06
N GLY A 190 -10.91 -3.28 0.40
CA GLY A 190 -9.47 -3.57 0.42
C GLY A 190 -9.09 -4.65 1.44
N PHE A 191 -9.79 -4.71 2.57
CA PHE A 191 -9.53 -5.68 3.63
C PHE A 191 -10.37 -6.97 3.50
N ARG A 192 -10.99 -7.23 2.34
CA ARG A 192 -11.69 -8.49 2.10
C ARG A 192 -10.74 -9.67 2.33
N ASP A 193 -11.22 -10.71 3.00
CA ASP A 193 -10.50 -11.95 3.29
C ASP A 193 -9.21 -11.78 4.12
N VAL A 194 -8.97 -10.60 4.71
CA VAL A 194 -7.83 -10.39 5.62
C VAL A 194 -8.14 -11.04 6.96
N SER A 195 -7.27 -11.95 7.40
CA SER A 195 -7.40 -12.62 8.71
C SER A 195 -7.58 -11.62 9.86
N PRO A 196 -8.40 -11.91 10.89
CA PRO A 196 -8.49 -11.08 12.08
C PRO A 196 -7.17 -10.93 12.84
N ALA A 197 -6.24 -11.89 12.72
CA ALA A 197 -4.91 -11.83 13.34
C ALA A 197 -3.94 -10.90 12.58
N THR A 198 -4.23 -10.57 11.31
CA THR A 198 -3.40 -9.68 10.51
C THR A 198 -3.70 -8.23 10.89
N ARG A 199 -2.65 -7.46 11.20
CA ARG A 199 -2.79 -6.04 11.53
C ARG A 199 -3.28 -5.26 10.31
N ARG A 200 -4.11 -4.25 10.56
CA ARG A 200 -4.72 -3.44 9.49
C ARG A 200 -4.44 -1.97 9.74
N ALA A 201 -3.96 -1.30 8.69
CA ALA A 201 -3.74 0.12 8.71
C ALA A 201 -4.33 0.80 7.47
N ILE A 202 -4.86 2.01 7.65
CA ILE A 202 -5.22 2.93 6.57
C ILE A 202 -4.23 4.09 6.58
N VAL A 203 -3.51 4.26 5.47
CA VAL A 203 -2.55 5.34 5.26
C VAL A 203 -3.22 6.41 4.39
N LEU A 204 -3.71 7.47 5.02
CA LEU A 204 -4.25 8.65 4.36
C LEU A 204 -3.08 9.52 3.90
N ASN A 205 -2.84 9.60 2.59
CA ASN A 205 -1.70 10.32 2.02
C ASN A 205 -2.13 11.66 1.39
N ARG A 206 -1.13 12.52 1.09
CA ARG A 206 -1.28 13.89 0.57
C ARG A 206 -1.86 14.84 1.61
N VAL A 207 -1.48 14.63 2.87
CA VAL A 207 -1.80 15.53 3.99
C VAL A 207 -0.66 16.53 4.13
N ASP A 208 -0.60 17.48 3.21
CA ASP A 208 0.54 18.41 3.08
C ASP A 208 0.39 19.67 3.96
N GLY A 209 -0.83 19.99 4.42
CA GLY A 209 -1.11 21.11 5.31
C GLY A 209 -2.28 20.86 6.28
N GLN A 210 -2.65 21.93 7.00
CA GLN A 210 -3.74 21.89 7.98
C GLN A 210 -5.11 21.56 7.38
N PRO A 211 -5.52 22.12 6.22
CA PRO A 211 -6.82 21.79 5.63
C PRO A 211 -6.97 20.30 5.32
N GLU A 212 -5.92 19.66 4.79
CA GLU A 212 -5.94 18.22 4.52
C GLU A 212 -5.94 17.39 5.81
N LEU A 213 -5.30 17.88 6.87
CA LEU A 213 -5.27 17.22 8.17
C LEU A 213 -6.66 17.23 8.83
N ASP A 214 -7.42 18.31 8.66
CA ASP A 214 -8.81 18.42 9.16
C ASP A 214 -9.73 17.41 8.45
N ILE A 215 -9.55 17.23 7.14
CA ILE A 215 -10.28 16.21 6.35
C ILE A 215 -9.86 14.81 6.82
N ALA A 216 -8.57 14.54 6.99
CA ALA A 216 -8.07 13.26 7.47
C ALA A 216 -8.59 12.91 8.87
N SER A 217 -8.64 13.89 9.77
CA SER A 217 -9.21 13.74 11.12
C SER A 217 -10.70 13.39 11.07
N SER A 218 -11.47 14.10 10.23
CA SER A 218 -12.91 13.86 10.04
C SER A 218 -13.20 12.49 9.43
N LEU A 219 -12.42 12.08 8.43
CA LEU A 219 -12.51 10.73 7.84
C LEU A 219 -12.14 9.65 8.85
N THR A 220 -11.14 9.90 9.68
CA THR A 220 -10.76 8.98 10.74
C THR A 220 -11.87 8.83 11.77
N ALA A 221 -12.56 9.91 12.15
CA ALA A 221 -13.72 9.83 13.05
C ALA A 221 -14.83 8.94 12.48
N ALA A 222 -15.10 9.01 11.18
CA ALA A 222 -16.06 8.13 10.50
C ALA A 222 -15.59 6.66 10.49
N ILE A 223 -14.29 6.41 10.32
CA ILE A 223 -13.68 5.07 10.32
C ILE A 223 -13.70 4.43 11.71
N ARG A 224 -13.40 5.19 12.78
CA ARG A 224 -13.23 4.70 14.16
C ARG A 224 -14.47 4.07 14.78
N THR A 225 -15.63 4.15 14.12
CA THR A 225 -16.81 3.32 14.44
C THR A 225 -16.52 1.82 14.34
N HIS A 226 -15.43 1.41 13.66
CA HIS A 226 -14.98 0.03 13.52
C HIS A 226 -13.66 -0.18 14.30
N ALA A 227 -13.72 -0.91 15.42
CA ALA A 227 -12.56 -1.15 16.26
C ALA A 227 -11.49 -2.01 15.53
N ALA A 228 -10.21 -1.74 15.79
CA ALA A 228 -9.01 -2.47 15.32
C ALA A 228 -8.38 -2.10 13.95
N ILE A 229 -8.59 -0.88 13.44
CA ILE A 229 -7.81 -0.36 12.29
C ILE A 229 -7.00 0.87 12.72
N LEU A 230 -5.68 0.80 12.53
CA LEU A 230 -4.77 1.93 12.70
C LEU A 230 -4.96 2.91 11.54
N VAL A 231 -5.07 4.22 11.81
CA VAL A 231 -5.19 5.24 10.75
C VAL A 231 -4.04 6.23 10.88
N ILE A 232 -3.36 6.51 9.77
CA ILE A 232 -2.17 7.36 9.74
C ILE A 232 -2.34 8.41 8.65
N ALA A 233 -2.25 9.69 9.00
CA ALA A 233 -2.15 10.78 8.04
C ALA A 233 -0.69 10.99 7.62
N THR A 234 -0.46 11.12 6.32
CA THR A 234 0.89 11.17 5.75
C THR A 234 1.06 12.18 4.62
N ALA A 235 2.28 12.72 4.53
CA ALA A 235 2.84 13.41 3.39
C ALA A 235 4.09 12.64 2.94
N LEU A 236 3.90 11.53 2.22
CA LEU A 236 4.96 10.54 1.98
C LEU A 236 6.20 11.07 1.23
N GLN A 237 6.07 12.19 0.53
CA GLN A 237 7.18 12.85 -0.18
C GLN A 237 7.94 13.87 0.69
N SER A 238 7.41 14.20 1.88
CA SER A 238 8.06 15.07 2.85
C SER A 238 9.13 14.32 3.65
N PRO A 239 10.23 14.98 4.08
CA PRO A 239 11.19 14.39 5.01
C PRO A 239 10.55 13.87 6.30
N ASP A 240 9.53 14.59 6.81
CA ASP A 240 8.69 14.16 7.93
C ASP A 240 7.32 13.67 7.41
N PRO A 241 7.15 12.35 7.20
CA PRO A 241 6.06 11.80 6.42
C PRO A 241 4.79 11.64 7.22
N VAL A 242 4.87 11.51 8.55
CA VAL A 242 3.72 11.22 9.41
C VAL A 242 3.23 12.53 10.00
N ARG A 243 1.96 12.85 9.75
CA ARG A 243 1.30 14.06 10.26
C ARG A 243 0.50 13.79 11.52
N ALA A 244 -0.13 12.62 11.57
CA ALA A 244 -0.90 12.17 12.73
C ALA A 244 -1.09 10.66 12.69
N VAL A 245 -1.31 10.09 13.87
CA VAL A 245 -1.61 8.66 14.08
C VAL A 245 -2.85 8.59 14.97
N TRP A 246 -3.83 7.80 14.57
CA TRP A 246 -5.05 7.56 15.33
C TRP A 246 -5.33 6.06 15.41
N GLY A 247 -5.65 5.59 16.61
CA GLY A 247 -5.80 4.16 16.85
C GLY A 247 -4.45 3.49 17.10
N GLY A 248 -4.52 2.35 17.77
CA GLY A 248 -3.47 1.74 18.57
C GLY A 248 -4.13 1.14 19.80
#